data_AF-F9VZD5-F1
#
_entry.id   AF-F9VZD5-F1
#
_cell.length_a   1.000
_cell.length_b   1.000
_cell.length_c   1.000
_cell.angle_alpha   90.00
_cell.angle_beta   90.00
_cell.angle_gamma   90.00
#
_symmetry.space_group_name_H-M   'P 1'
#
loop_
_entity.id
_entity.type
_entity.pdbx_description
1 polymer ?
#
loop_
_entity_poly.entity_id
_entity_poly.type
_entity_poly.pdbx_seq_one_letter_code
_entity_poly.pdbx_strand_id
1 'polypeptide(L)'
;MKYSSSARKPRHACDRTGKASQFVGFRSARQWAIGLGGIALTASVAATAFGGAGAGVAAPPPTVSTFNLFIPGTWETDAAADPTHATGALAGVADSISRTHGDSATIYFLPYMARAFDNGRTYGDSKATAIANASKVLADRAEADPDLKFTISGYSQGADAAGDLAAAIGNGDGPIPADKVLAVGLLADPGNGTAGQ
;
A
#
# COMPACT_ATOMS: atom_id res chain seq x y z
N MET A 1 17.53 -48.35 35.35
CA MET A 1 16.83 -49.00 34.21
C MET A 1 16.53 -47.90 33.19
N LYS A 2 17.30 -47.64 32.11
CA LYS A 2 17.49 -48.38 30.83
C LYS A 2 16.20 -48.75 30.08
N TYR A 3 15.89 -48.01 28.99
CA TYR A 3 15.54 -48.41 27.60
C TYR A 3 14.95 -47.15 26.88
N SER A 4 15.55 -46.54 25.83
CA SER A 4 15.70 -46.97 24.41
C SER A 4 14.33 -47.17 23.73
N SER A 5 13.97 -46.76 22.51
CA SER A 5 14.60 -46.15 21.32
C SER A 5 13.49 -46.00 20.25
N SER A 6 13.64 -45.02 19.34
CA SER A 6 13.30 -45.00 17.90
C SER A 6 11.99 -45.61 17.35
N ALA A 7 11.27 -44.83 16.52
CA ALA A 7 10.88 -45.27 15.18
C ALA A 7 10.44 -44.10 14.28
N ARG A 8 11.29 -43.80 13.27
CA ARG A 8 10.97 -43.01 12.07
C ARG A 8 10.29 -43.94 11.04
N LYS A 9 9.15 -43.56 10.45
CA LYS A 9 8.50 -44.33 9.38
C LYS A 9 8.59 -43.59 8.01
N PRO A 10 8.85 -44.28 6.88
CA PRO A 10 9.13 -43.63 5.59
C PRO A 10 7.98 -43.63 4.57
N ARG A 11 8.05 -42.60 3.70
CA ARG A 11 7.75 -42.47 2.25
C ARG A 11 6.51 -43.14 1.63
N HIS A 12 5.74 -42.34 0.87
CA HIS A 12 5.21 -42.76 -0.43
C HIS A 12 5.49 -41.69 -1.49
N ALA A 13 6.23 -42.12 -2.51
CA ALA A 13 6.42 -41.42 -3.77
C ALA A 13 5.15 -41.60 -4.63
N CYS A 14 4.71 -40.55 -5.31
CA CYS A 14 3.76 -40.65 -6.40
C CYS A 14 4.51 -40.48 -7.73
N ASP A 15 4.15 -41.36 -8.65
CA ASP A 15 4.90 -41.78 -9.82
C ASP A 15 4.70 -40.85 -11.03
N ARG A 16 5.75 -40.74 -11.84
CA ARG A 16 5.76 -40.05 -13.15
C ARG A 16 5.32 -41.04 -14.22
N THR A 17 4.23 -40.79 -14.95
CA THR A 17 4.05 -41.34 -16.31
C THR A 17 3.13 -40.48 -17.19
N GLY A 18 3.53 -40.29 -18.46
CA GLY A 18 2.77 -39.63 -19.54
C GLY A 18 3.60 -38.58 -20.28
N LYS A 19 4.52 -38.95 -21.19
CA LYS A 19 4.35 -39.02 -22.67
C LYS A 19 3.47 -37.92 -23.27
N ALA A 20 3.70 -37.34 -24.45
CA ALA A 20 4.82 -37.15 -25.37
C ALA A 20 4.22 -36.37 -26.56
N SER A 21 5.06 -35.61 -27.26
CA SER A 21 4.94 -35.23 -28.68
C SER A 21 3.80 -34.30 -29.16
N GLN A 22 4.20 -33.06 -29.40
CA GLN A 22 4.27 -32.42 -30.73
C GLN A 22 3.12 -32.67 -31.71
N PHE A 23 2.41 -31.60 -32.04
CA PHE A 23 1.74 -31.45 -33.33
C PHE A 23 2.13 -30.11 -33.96
N VAL A 24 3.14 -30.15 -34.82
CA VAL A 24 3.40 -29.11 -35.82
C VAL A 24 2.60 -29.50 -37.06
N GLY A 25 1.54 -28.75 -37.34
CA GLY A 25 0.70 -28.93 -38.52
C GLY A 25 0.95 -27.81 -39.53
N PHE A 26 1.96 -27.98 -40.40
CA PHE A 26 2.09 -27.22 -41.64
C PHE A 26 1.21 -27.91 -42.70
N ARG A 27 0.25 -27.19 -43.29
CA ARG A 27 -0.33 -27.56 -44.59
C ARG A 27 -0.52 -26.32 -45.44
N SER A 28 0.20 -26.33 -46.55
CA SER A 28 0.16 -25.33 -47.61
C SER A 28 -0.86 -25.68 -48.70
N ALA A 29 -1.16 -24.64 -49.48
CA ALA A 29 -1.44 -24.62 -50.92
C ALA A 29 -2.88 -24.79 -51.40
N ARG A 30 -3.37 -23.76 -52.10
CA ARG A 30 -3.69 -23.69 -53.56
C ARG A 30 -4.71 -22.55 -53.79
N GLN A 31 -4.27 -21.37 -54.21
CA GLN A 31 -4.25 -20.90 -55.61
C GLN A 31 -5.60 -20.98 -56.35
N TRP A 32 -6.19 -19.80 -56.61
CA TRP A 32 -6.93 -19.51 -57.83
C TRP A 32 -6.46 -18.17 -58.37
N ALA A 33 -5.85 -18.21 -59.56
CA ALA A 33 -5.53 -17.05 -60.38
C ALA A 33 -6.47 -17.06 -61.58
N ILE A 34 -7.12 -15.93 -61.87
CA ILE A 34 -7.65 -15.59 -63.19
C ILE A 34 -7.24 -14.13 -63.42
N GLY A 35 -6.51 -13.90 -64.50
CA GLY A 35 -5.79 -12.66 -64.76
C GLY A 35 -6.42 -11.76 -65.83
N LEU A 36 -5.52 -11.11 -66.59
CA LEU A 36 -5.69 -10.01 -67.56
C LEU A 36 -5.74 -8.66 -66.83
N GLY A 37 -4.85 -7.69 -67.05
CA GLY A 37 -3.95 -7.39 -68.17
C GLY A 37 -3.94 -5.87 -68.30
N GLY A 38 -2.78 -5.22 -68.45
CA GLY A 38 -2.74 -3.79 -68.79
C GLY A 38 -1.63 -2.99 -68.12
N ILE A 39 -0.62 -2.68 -68.94
CA ILE A 39 0.11 -1.40 -69.02
C ILE A 39 0.84 -0.95 -67.74
N ALA A 40 2.16 -1.13 -67.77
CA ALA A 40 3.10 -0.50 -66.86
C ALA A 40 3.17 1.02 -67.13
N LEU A 41 2.58 1.81 -66.23
CA LEU A 41 2.84 3.23 -66.07
C LEU A 41 3.65 3.39 -64.77
N THR A 42 4.94 3.72 -64.90
CA THR A 42 5.76 4.12 -63.76
C THR A 42 5.30 5.50 -63.30
N ALA A 43 4.36 5.54 -62.37
CA ALA A 43 4.01 6.76 -61.64
C ALA A 43 5.04 6.97 -60.53
N SER A 44 5.87 8.00 -60.68
CA SER A 44 6.74 8.50 -59.62
C SER A 44 5.86 9.07 -58.51
N VAL A 45 5.63 8.28 -57.45
CA VAL A 45 4.98 8.82 -56.24
C VAL A 45 6.02 9.66 -55.52
N ALA A 46 5.89 10.98 -55.60
CA ALA A 46 6.61 11.88 -54.73
C ALA A 46 6.16 11.59 -53.28
N ALA A 47 7.03 10.92 -52.52
CA ALA A 47 6.83 10.76 -51.08
C ALA A 47 6.98 12.14 -50.43
N THR A 48 5.86 12.84 -50.24
CA THR A 48 5.80 13.92 -49.26
C THR A 48 6.12 13.30 -47.91
N ALA A 49 7.31 13.58 -47.40
CA ALA A 49 7.65 13.32 -46.01
C ALA A 49 6.69 14.16 -45.15
N PHE A 50 5.56 13.59 -44.78
CA PHE A 50 4.83 14.06 -43.61
C PHE A 50 5.78 13.88 -42.45
N GLY A 51 6.36 14.99 -41.98
CA GLY A 51 7.03 15.05 -40.70
C GLY A 51 6.05 14.51 -39.68
N GLY A 52 6.28 13.28 -39.22
CA GLY A 52 5.56 12.72 -38.11
C GLY A 52 5.80 13.64 -36.93
N ALA A 53 4.82 14.46 -36.60
CA ALA A 53 4.69 14.98 -35.25
C ALA A 53 4.62 13.74 -34.38
N GLY A 54 5.74 13.36 -33.77
CA GLY A 54 5.76 12.31 -32.77
C GLY A 54 4.67 12.65 -31.77
N ALA A 55 3.69 11.75 -31.63
CA ALA A 55 2.71 11.86 -30.56
C ALA A 55 3.53 11.88 -29.27
N GLY A 56 3.68 13.06 -28.67
CA GLY A 56 4.27 13.19 -27.36
C GLY A 56 3.42 12.35 -26.43
N VAL A 57 3.97 11.22 -25.97
CA VAL A 57 3.36 10.48 -24.87
C VAL A 57 3.36 11.48 -23.72
N ALA A 58 2.18 11.98 -23.36
CA ALA A 58 2.04 12.84 -22.20
C ALA A 58 2.68 12.10 -21.03
N ALA A 59 3.63 12.75 -20.35
CA ALA A 59 4.21 12.18 -19.15
C ALA A 59 3.05 11.82 -18.20
N PRO A 60 3.06 10.62 -17.59
CA PRO A 60 2.05 10.28 -16.61
C PRO A 60 2.02 11.39 -15.54
N PRO A 61 0.83 11.79 -15.06
CA PRO A 61 0.73 12.83 -14.06
C PRO A 61 1.64 12.47 -12.87
N PRO A 62 2.28 13.46 -12.24
CA PRO A 62 3.17 13.20 -11.12
C PRO A 62 2.41 12.41 -10.05
N THR A 63 2.99 11.30 -9.60
CA THR A 63 2.47 10.51 -8.51
C THR A 63 2.54 11.34 -7.24
N VAL A 64 1.41 11.60 -6.61
CA VAL A 64 1.35 12.28 -5.31
C VAL A 64 1.95 11.35 -4.26
N SER A 65 3.06 11.78 -3.65
CA SER A 65 3.66 11.07 -2.53
C SER A 65 2.75 11.16 -1.30
N THR A 66 2.60 10.04 -0.61
CA THR A 66 1.78 9.95 0.61
C THR A 66 2.59 9.48 1.80
N PHE A 67 2.27 10.05 2.97
CA PHE A 67 2.69 9.55 4.27
C PHE A 67 1.49 8.98 5.00
N ASN A 68 1.51 7.67 5.21
CA ASN A 68 0.41 6.92 5.79
C ASN A 68 0.75 6.62 7.24
N LEU A 69 0.20 7.44 8.14
CA LEU A 69 0.35 7.30 9.58
C LEU A 69 -0.64 6.26 10.10
N PHE A 70 -0.13 5.20 10.69
CA PHE A 70 -0.90 4.19 11.42
C PHE A 70 -0.65 4.35 12.92
N ILE A 71 -1.72 4.44 13.69
CA ILE A 71 -1.69 4.53 15.15
C ILE A 71 -2.23 3.20 15.70
N PRO A 72 -1.36 2.29 16.16
CA PRO A 72 -1.78 0.99 16.69
C PRO A 72 -2.63 1.10 17.96
N GLY A 73 -3.37 0.05 18.27
CA GLY A 73 -4.13 -0.06 19.51
C GLY A 73 -3.27 -0.37 20.73
N THR A 74 -3.93 -0.51 21.88
CA THR A 74 -3.27 -0.87 23.13
C THR A 74 -2.55 -2.21 22.99
N TRP A 75 -1.31 -2.27 23.49
CA TRP A 75 -0.40 -3.42 23.44
C TRP A 75 0.08 -3.88 22.05
N GLU A 76 -0.22 -3.16 20.97
CA GLU A 76 0.26 -3.50 19.62
C GLU A 76 1.60 -2.86 19.25
N THR A 77 2.08 -1.93 20.09
CA THR A 77 3.35 -1.21 19.93
C THR A 77 3.91 -0.81 21.30
N ASP A 78 5.05 -0.14 21.29
CA ASP A 78 5.64 0.54 22.43
C ASP A 78 6.51 1.74 21.97
N ALA A 79 7.06 2.49 22.93
CA ALA A 79 7.80 3.73 22.65
C ALA A 79 9.15 3.51 21.93
N ALA A 80 9.66 2.28 21.90
CA ALA A 80 10.92 1.90 21.25
C ALA A 80 10.69 1.07 19.98
N ALA A 81 9.43 0.85 19.57
CA ALA A 81 9.09 0.10 18.38
C ALA A 81 9.69 0.72 17.11
N ASP A 82 10.06 -0.13 16.15
CA ASP A 82 10.47 0.29 14.82
C ASP A 82 9.25 0.80 14.04
N PRO A 83 9.21 2.09 13.66
CA PRO A 83 8.05 2.66 12.97
C PRO A 83 7.87 2.16 11.53
N THR A 84 8.87 1.49 10.96
CA THR A 84 8.78 0.93 9.60
C THR A 84 8.19 -0.47 9.58
N HIS A 85 8.02 -1.10 10.74
CA HIS A 85 7.49 -2.44 10.86
C HIS A 85 5.99 -2.42 11.13
N ALA A 86 5.22 -2.99 10.20
CA ALA A 86 3.78 -3.11 10.34
C ALA A 86 3.42 -4.04 11.51
N THR A 87 2.46 -3.63 12.34
CA THR A 87 2.05 -4.37 13.54
C THR A 87 0.54 -4.32 13.77
N GLY A 88 0.03 -5.26 14.55
CA GLY A 88 -1.34 -5.26 15.05
C GLY A 88 -2.41 -5.34 13.97
N ALA A 89 -3.62 -4.89 14.33
CA ALA A 89 -4.81 -4.95 13.50
C ALA A 89 -4.69 -4.17 12.18
N LEU A 90 -3.83 -3.16 12.12
CA LEU A 90 -3.67 -2.29 10.95
C LEU A 90 -2.65 -2.83 9.92
N ALA A 91 -1.88 -3.88 10.25
CA ALA A 91 -0.82 -4.39 9.38
C ALA A 91 -1.33 -4.77 7.97
N GLY A 92 -2.49 -5.46 7.89
CA GLY A 92 -3.06 -5.86 6.61
C GLY A 92 -3.47 -4.70 5.70
N VAL A 93 -3.87 -3.56 6.29
CA VAL A 93 -4.20 -2.33 5.56
C VAL A 93 -2.92 -1.70 5.01
N ALA A 94 -1.88 -1.57 5.84
CA ALA A 94 -0.58 -1.05 5.44
C ALA A 94 0.04 -1.88 4.31
N ASP A 95 0.01 -3.21 4.42
CA ASP A 95 0.50 -4.11 3.39
C ASP A 95 -0.23 -3.93 2.05
N SER A 96 -1.54 -3.70 2.09
CA SER A 96 -2.33 -3.45 0.89
C SER A 96 -1.95 -2.13 0.23
N ILE A 97 -1.74 -1.07 1.01
CA ILE A 97 -1.29 0.24 0.51
C ILE A 97 0.09 0.12 -0.11
N SER A 98 1.06 -0.49 0.58
CA SER A 98 2.42 -0.72 0.08
C SER A 98 2.42 -1.47 -1.25
N ARG A 99 1.65 -2.56 -1.37
CA ARG A 99 1.56 -3.31 -2.63
C ARG A 99 0.95 -2.52 -3.78
N THR A 100 0.00 -1.63 -3.48
CA THR A 100 -0.75 -0.89 -4.50
C THR A 100 0.01 0.35 -4.97
N HIS A 101 0.71 1.02 -4.06
CA HIS A 101 1.31 2.34 -4.29
C HIS A 101 2.84 2.35 -4.30
N GLY A 102 3.49 1.26 -3.86
CA GLY A 102 4.95 1.14 -3.83
C GLY A 102 5.61 2.31 -3.11
N ASP A 103 6.71 2.79 -3.68
CA ASP A 103 7.55 3.84 -3.08
C ASP A 103 6.85 5.21 -2.95
N SER A 104 5.71 5.42 -3.64
CA SER A 104 4.91 6.63 -3.48
C SER A 104 4.10 6.65 -2.17
N ALA A 105 4.03 5.54 -1.43
CA ALA A 105 3.37 5.44 -0.14
C ALA A 105 4.38 5.10 0.96
N THR A 106 4.77 6.11 1.74
CA THR A 106 5.51 5.88 2.98
C THR A 106 4.56 5.31 4.03
N ILE A 107 4.89 4.16 4.60
CA ILE A 107 4.17 3.56 5.73
C ILE A 107 4.89 3.91 7.02
N TYR A 108 4.14 4.37 8.01
CA TYR A 108 4.67 4.73 9.32
C TYR A 108 3.75 4.27 10.43
N PHE A 109 4.20 3.32 11.25
CA PHE A 109 3.52 2.86 12.46
C PHE A 109 4.03 3.64 13.67
N LEU A 110 3.13 4.32 14.37
CA LEU A 110 3.50 5.22 15.45
C LEU A 110 4.07 4.48 16.68
N PRO A 111 5.32 4.76 17.08
CA PRO A 111 5.83 4.32 18.38
C PRO A 111 5.28 5.25 19.47
N TYR A 112 4.59 4.66 20.45
CA TYR A 112 4.07 5.38 21.60
C TYR A 112 3.82 4.40 22.75
N MET A 113 3.34 4.89 23.90
CA MET A 113 3.23 4.05 25.08
C MET A 113 2.31 2.83 24.90
N ALA A 114 1.16 2.97 24.25
CA ALA A 114 0.18 1.91 23.97
C ALA A 114 -0.17 1.03 25.18
N ARG A 115 -0.51 1.64 26.32
CA ARG A 115 -0.91 0.95 27.56
C ARG A 115 -2.26 1.44 28.09
N ALA A 116 -2.87 0.62 28.94
CA ALA A 116 -4.05 0.95 29.72
C ALA A 116 -3.89 0.42 31.14
N PHE A 117 -3.77 1.32 32.12
CA PHE A 117 -3.69 1.02 33.55
C PHE A 117 -2.62 -0.03 33.93
N ASP A 118 -1.39 0.17 33.44
CA ASP A 118 -0.26 -0.72 33.71
C ASP A 118 0.92 0.07 34.28
N ASN A 119 1.57 -0.45 35.33
CA ASN A 119 2.79 0.11 35.92
C ASN A 119 2.72 1.62 36.25
N GLY A 120 1.58 2.10 36.75
CA GLY A 120 1.37 3.51 37.08
C GLY A 120 1.12 4.43 35.88
N ARG A 121 0.96 3.88 34.67
CA ARG A 121 0.67 4.62 33.43
C ARG A 121 -0.81 4.53 33.11
N THR A 122 -1.46 5.67 32.91
CA THR A 122 -2.90 5.71 32.62
C THR A 122 -3.21 5.57 31.13
N TYR A 123 -4.46 5.23 30.81
CA TYR A 123 -4.95 5.30 29.43
C TYR A 123 -4.80 6.72 28.84
N GLY A 124 -5.10 7.75 29.65
CA GLY A 124 -4.98 9.16 29.26
C GLY A 124 -3.55 9.55 28.91
N ASP A 125 -2.57 9.15 29.72
CA ASP A 125 -1.15 9.38 29.42
C ASP A 125 -0.75 8.68 28.12
N SER A 126 -1.27 7.47 27.89
CA SER A 126 -1.01 6.71 26.66
C SER A 126 -1.51 7.45 25.43
N LYS A 127 -2.78 7.85 25.46
CA LYS A 127 -3.41 8.62 24.38
C LYS A 127 -2.67 9.94 24.15
N ALA A 128 -2.31 10.65 25.21
CA ALA A 128 -1.55 11.90 25.11
C ALA A 128 -0.19 11.69 24.41
N THR A 129 0.54 10.62 24.73
CA THR A 129 1.80 10.31 24.02
C THR A 129 1.57 9.96 22.56
N ALA A 130 0.48 9.26 22.20
CA ALA A 130 0.13 9.01 20.81
C ALA A 130 -0.10 10.32 20.05
N ILE A 131 -0.95 11.21 20.60
CA ILE A 131 -1.25 12.50 19.96
C ILE A 131 0.01 13.35 19.82
N ALA A 132 0.83 13.44 20.87
CA ALA A 132 2.06 14.22 20.84
C ALA A 132 3.06 13.70 19.77
N ASN A 133 3.31 12.38 19.75
CA ASN A 133 4.25 11.79 18.80
C ASN A 133 3.72 11.86 17.36
N ALA A 134 2.42 11.61 17.16
CA ALA A 134 1.75 11.74 15.88
C ALA A 134 1.83 13.18 15.36
N SER A 135 1.57 14.16 16.24
CA SER A 135 1.63 15.57 15.87
C SER A 135 3.03 15.99 15.45
N LYS A 136 4.04 15.55 16.21
CA LYS A 136 5.44 15.79 15.89
C LYS A 136 5.82 15.20 14.53
N VAL A 137 5.52 13.92 14.27
CA VAL A 137 5.94 13.30 13.00
C VAL A 137 5.23 13.90 11.80
N LEU A 138 3.95 14.28 11.94
CA LEU A 138 3.22 14.96 10.86
C LEU A 138 3.82 16.34 10.56
N ALA A 139 4.13 17.13 11.60
CA ALA A 139 4.77 18.44 11.44
C ALA A 139 6.15 18.32 10.79
N ASP A 140 7.02 17.46 11.36
CA ASP A 140 8.38 17.23 10.87
C ASP A 140 8.36 16.80 9.39
N ARG A 141 7.40 15.94 9.02
CA ARG A 141 7.30 15.41 7.65
C ARG A 141 6.69 16.43 6.68
N ALA A 142 5.73 17.24 7.12
CA ALA A 142 5.15 18.31 6.29
C ALA A 142 6.11 19.48 6.08
N GLU A 143 7.01 19.73 7.02
CA GLU A 143 8.12 20.68 6.88
C GLU A 143 9.15 20.17 5.86
N ALA A 144 9.51 18.88 5.94
CA ALA A 144 10.47 18.27 5.03
C ALA A 144 9.98 18.18 3.58
N ASP A 145 8.67 18.01 3.37
CA ASP A 145 8.06 17.92 2.04
C ASP A 145 6.70 18.67 2.00
N PRO A 146 6.68 19.91 1.45
CA PRO A 146 5.46 20.71 1.35
C PRO A 146 4.38 20.13 0.45
N ASP A 147 4.71 19.25 -0.50
CA ASP A 147 3.73 18.65 -1.41
C ASP A 147 3.16 17.34 -0.88
N LEU A 148 3.74 16.80 0.19
CA LEU A 148 3.33 15.54 0.78
C LEU A 148 1.90 15.57 1.31
N LYS A 149 1.17 14.50 1.02
CA LYS A 149 -0.18 14.27 1.50
C LYS A 149 -0.23 13.17 2.56
N PHE A 150 -1.18 13.26 3.46
CA PHE A 150 -1.22 12.43 4.66
C PHE A 150 -2.50 11.60 4.74
N THR A 151 -2.38 10.36 5.19
CA THR A 151 -3.52 9.59 5.71
C THR A 151 -3.27 9.28 7.18
N ILE A 152 -4.33 9.23 7.98
CA ILE A 152 -4.26 8.93 9.41
C ILE A 152 -5.21 7.77 9.69
N SER A 153 -4.67 6.62 10.08
CA SER A 153 -5.45 5.43 10.40
C SER A 153 -5.20 5.01 11.84
N GLY A 154 -6.25 4.75 12.61
CA GLY A 154 -6.14 4.33 14.00
C GLY A 154 -6.98 3.11 14.32
N TYR A 155 -6.54 2.31 15.28
CA TYR A 155 -7.29 1.17 15.82
C TYR A 155 -7.44 1.26 17.35
N SER A 156 -8.64 1.05 17.89
CA SER A 156 -8.93 1.05 19.34
C SER A 156 -8.42 2.34 20.02
N GLN A 157 -7.52 2.28 21.02
CA GLN A 157 -6.87 3.47 21.61
C GLN A 157 -6.19 4.35 20.55
N GLY A 158 -5.62 3.76 19.51
CA GLY A 158 -5.05 4.51 18.40
C GLY A 158 -6.09 5.21 17.54
N ALA A 159 -7.30 4.66 17.44
CA ALA A 159 -8.43 5.32 16.77
C ALA A 159 -8.94 6.52 17.58
N ASP A 160 -8.99 6.38 18.91
CA ASP A 160 -9.32 7.48 19.83
C ASP A 160 -8.31 8.65 19.70
N ALA A 161 -7.02 8.33 19.66
CA ALA A 161 -5.96 9.33 19.43
C ALA A 161 -6.01 9.94 18.02
N ALA A 162 -6.25 9.13 16.99
CA ALA A 162 -6.37 9.58 15.60
C ALA A 162 -7.61 10.49 15.41
N GLY A 163 -8.72 10.18 16.08
CA GLY A 163 -9.95 10.97 16.06
C GLY A 163 -9.73 12.37 16.65
N ASP A 164 -9.13 12.46 17.84
CA ASP A 164 -8.77 13.75 18.46
C ASP A 164 -7.84 14.58 17.57
N LEU A 165 -6.81 13.94 17.00
CA LEU A 165 -5.86 14.60 16.11
C LEU A 165 -6.53 15.10 14.82
N ALA A 166 -7.40 14.28 14.22
CA ALA A 166 -8.17 14.65 13.05
C ALA A 166 -9.14 15.80 13.33
N ALA A 167 -9.78 15.81 14.50
CA ALA A 167 -10.65 16.91 14.93
C ALA A 167 -9.85 18.21 15.09
N ALA A 168 -8.66 18.16 15.71
CA ALA A 168 -7.79 19.33 15.83
C ALA A 168 -7.36 19.86 14.45
N ILE A 169 -6.92 18.98 13.54
CA ILE A 169 -6.57 19.36 12.15
C ILE A 169 -7.75 19.98 11.43
N GLY A 170 -8.94 19.37 11.50
CA GLY A 170 -10.16 19.87 10.85
C GLY A 170 -10.61 21.24 11.36
N ASN A 171 -10.31 21.57 12.62
CA ASN A 171 -10.60 22.86 13.23
C ASN A 171 -9.49 23.91 13.04
N GLY A 172 -8.38 23.56 12.40
CA GLY A 172 -7.26 24.46 12.16
C GLY A 172 -6.24 24.56 13.30
N ASP A 173 -6.39 23.73 14.34
CA ASP A 173 -5.48 23.67 15.50
C ASP A 173 -4.42 22.54 15.35
N GLY A 174 -4.45 21.82 14.24
CA GLY A 174 -3.59 20.66 14.01
C GLY A 174 -2.16 21.00 13.57
N PRO A 175 -1.24 20.03 13.66
CA PRO A 175 0.18 20.19 13.28
C PRO A 175 0.39 20.45 11.78
N ILE A 176 -0.64 20.18 10.96
CA ILE A 176 -0.65 20.36 9.52
C ILE A 176 -1.99 20.94 9.07
N PRO A 177 -2.04 21.67 7.94
CA PRO A 177 -3.29 22.13 7.36
C PRO A 177 -4.22 20.98 6.94
N ALA A 178 -5.54 21.17 7.07
CA ALA A 178 -6.53 20.15 6.75
C ALA A 178 -6.51 19.67 5.29
N ASP A 179 -6.15 20.54 4.34
CA ASP A 179 -6.03 20.22 2.91
C ASP A 179 -4.85 19.29 2.57
N LYS A 180 -3.96 19.02 3.54
CA LYS A 180 -2.92 18.00 3.42
C LYS A 180 -3.40 16.59 3.81
N VAL A 181 -4.53 16.46 4.50
CA VAL A 181 -5.07 15.16 4.91
C VAL A 181 -6.04 14.63 3.85
N LEU A 182 -5.70 13.50 3.22
CA LEU A 182 -6.52 12.86 2.20
C LEU A 182 -7.65 12.02 2.80
N ALA A 183 -7.38 11.37 3.92
CA ALA A 183 -8.32 10.46 4.56
C ALA A 183 -7.97 10.22 6.02
N VAL A 184 -9.01 9.96 6.81
CA VAL A 184 -8.89 9.47 8.19
C VAL A 184 -9.72 8.18 8.31
N GLY A 185 -9.08 7.11 8.81
CA GLY A 185 -9.71 5.81 9.02
C GLY A 185 -9.68 5.41 10.49
N LEU A 186 -10.85 5.31 11.12
CA LEU A 186 -10.96 4.99 12.55
C LEU A 186 -11.63 3.61 12.72
N LEU A 187 -10.88 2.64 13.22
CA LEU A 187 -11.37 1.28 13.45
C LEU A 187 -11.52 0.98 14.94
N ALA A 188 -12.69 0.51 15.35
CA ALA A 188 -13.00 0.25 16.77
C ALA A 188 -12.76 1.46 17.69
N ASP A 189 -13.11 2.64 17.20
CA ASP A 189 -12.98 3.91 17.93
C ASP A 189 -13.97 3.98 19.11
N PRO A 190 -13.49 4.07 20.37
CA PRO A 190 -14.37 4.26 21.52
C PRO A 190 -15.14 5.59 21.47
N GLY A 191 -14.65 6.59 20.75
CA GLY A 191 -15.35 7.87 20.54
C GLY A 191 -16.60 7.77 19.67
N ASN A 192 -16.76 6.68 18.89
CA ASN A 192 -17.93 6.42 18.05
C ASN A 192 -19.03 5.58 18.75
N GLY A 193 -18.89 5.34 20.06
CA GLY A 193 -19.95 4.72 20.87
C GLY A 193 -21.15 5.65 21.10
N THR A 194 -22.35 5.09 21.31
CA THR A 194 -23.47 5.88 21.84
C THR A 194 -23.11 6.38 23.23
N ALA A 195 -23.41 7.64 23.56
CA ALA A 195 -23.21 8.17 24.91
C ALA A 195 -23.88 7.24 25.96
N GLY A 196 -23.08 6.44 26.68
CA GLY A 196 -23.58 5.54 27.72
C GLY A 196 -23.18 4.07 27.67
N GLN A 197 -22.05 3.69 27.06
CA GLN A 197 -21.37 2.41 27.30
C GLN A 197 -19.90 2.66 27.59
#